data_AF-A0A853SVQ4-F1
#
_entry.id   AF-A0A853SVQ4-F1
#
_cell.length_a   1.000
_cell.length_b   1.000
_cell.length_c   1.000
_cell.angle_alpha   90.00
_cell.angle_beta   90.00
_cell.angle_gamma   90.00
#
_symmetry.space_group_name_H-M   'P 1'
#
loop_
_entity.id
_entity.type
_entity.pdbx_description
1 polymer ?
#
loop_
_entity_poly.entity_id
_entity_poly.type
_entity_poly.pdbx_seq_one_letter_code
_entity_poly.pdbx_strand_id
1 'polypeptide(L)' 'MTSLKFASLPMLLALSLCQTTAAATVSSASFQATFVVHEACTVVSQRGSTQVRCQYNTPYLLQQQATPSDTGLITVTF' A
#
# COMPACT_ATOMS: atom_id res chain seq x y z
N MET A 1 9.99 -68.06 -34.94
CA MET A 1 8.77 -67.48 -34.34
C MET A 1 9.09 -67.15 -32.88
N THR A 2 9.64 -65.95 -32.64
CA THR A 2 8.99 -64.78 -31.98
C THR A 2 9.32 -64.66 -30.47
N SER A 3 10.58 -64.32 -30.16
CA SER A 3 11.00 -63.78 -28.83
C SER A 3 10.91 -62.24 -28.81
N LEU A 4 9.74 -61.69 -29.15
CA LEU A 4 9.53 -60.25 -29.36
C LEU A 4 8.46 -59.68 -28.40
N LYS A 5 8.42 -60.15 -27.14
CA LYS A 5 7.36 -59.79 -26.19
C LYS A 5 7.82 -59.24 -24.82
N PHE A 6 9.09 -58.86 -24.67
CA PHE A 6 9.58 -58.31 -23.37
C PHE A 6 10.31 -56.97 -23.44
N ALA A 7 10.41 -56.33 -24.62
CA ALA A 7 11.14 -55.06 -24.76
C ALA A 7 10.27 -53.78 -24.65
N SER A 8 8.95 -53.89 -24.46
CA SER A 8 8.05 -52.72 -24.50
C SER A 8 7.79 -52.06 -23.14
N LEU A 9 8.02 -52.76 -22.02
CA LEU A 9 7.80 -52.20 -20.68
C LEU A 9 8.76 -51.05 -20.30
N PRO A 10 10.08 -51.12 -20.52
CA PRO A 10 10.98 -50.05 -20.08
C PRO A 10 10.82 -48.78 -20.93
N MET A 11 10.37 -48.92 -22.19
CA MET A 11 10.12 -47.78 -23.08
C MET A 11 8.89 -46.97 -22.65
N LEU A 12 7.82 -47.64 -22.20
CA LEU A 12 6.63 -46.97 -21.65
C LEU A 12 6.90 -46.27 -20.31
N LEU A 13 7.80 -46.84 -19.48
CA LEU A 13 8.19 -46.21 -18.21
C LEU A 13 8.98 -44.91 -18.43
N ALA A 14 9.89 -44.89 -19.42
CA ALA A 14 10.66 -43.68 -19.77
C ALA A 14 9.76 -42.55 -20.31
N LEU A 15 8.71 -42.86 -21.07
CA LEU A 15 7.72 -41.89 -21.53
C LEU A 15 6.89 -41.30 -20.37
N SER A 16 6.62 -42.08 -19.32
CA SER A 16 5.87 -41.59 -18.14
C SER A 16 6.69 -40.60 -17.28
N LEU A 17 8.02 -40.78 -17.21
CA LEU A 17 8.92 -39.91 -16.44
C LEU A 17 9.23 -38.59 -17.16
N CYS A 18 9.14 -38.55 -18.50
CA CYS A 18 9.30 -37.32 -19.28
C CYS A 18 8.08 -36.39 -19.22
N GLN A 19 6.93 -36.83 -18.68
CA GLN A 19 5.76 -35.97 -18.47
C GLN A 19 5.78 -35.26 -17.11
N THR A 20 6.73 -35.61 -16.23
CA THR A 20 6.95 -35.00 -14.92
C THR A 20 7.98 -33.87 -14.93
N THR A 21 8.05 -33.08 -16.00
CA THR A 21 8.54 -31.71 -15.87
C THR A 21 7.35 -30.83 -15.60
N ALA A 22 7.11 -30.59 -14.32
CA ALA A 22 6.23 -29.54 -13.82
C ALA A 22 6.47 -28.29 -14.68
N ALA A 23 5.49 -27.96 -15.52
CA ALA A 23 5.37 -26.64 -16.07
C ALA A 23 5.26 -25.71 -14.87
N ALA A 24 6.38 -25.11 -14.48
CA ALA A 24 6.43 -24.10 -13.43
C ALA A 24 5.49 -22.99 -13.88
N THR A 25 4.26 -23.02 -13.37
CA THR A 25 3.33 -21.93 -13.50
C THR A 25 3.92 -20.79 -12.70
N VAL A 26 4.53 -19.83 -13.40
CA VAL A 26 5.01 -18.60 -12.78
C VAL A 26 3.75 -17.86 -12.31
N SER A 27 3.39 -18.05 -11.04
CA SER A 27 2.23 -17.40 -10.44
C SER A 27 2.59 -15.94 -10.19
N SER A 28 2.16 -15.05 -11.10
CA SER A 28 2.27 -13.62 -10.92
C SER A 28 1.12 -13.15 -10.02
N ALA A 29 1.44 -12.74 -8.79
CA ALA A 29 0.51 -12.03 -7.93
C ALA A 29 0.79 -10.52 -8.07
N SER A 30 -0.22 -9.74 -8.45
CA SER A 30 -0.16 -8.28 -8.37
C SER A 30 -0.72 -7.85 -7.02
N PHE A 31 -0.01 -6.95 -6.35
CA PHE A 31 -0.45 -6.33 -5.10
C PHE A 31 -0.63 -4.83 -5.33
N GLN A 32 -1.84 -4.34 -5.10
CA GLN A 32 -2.13 -2.92 -5.09
C GLN A 32 -2.38 -2.50 -3.64
N ALA A 33 -1.50 -1.65 -3.11
CA ALA A 33 -1.72 -0.94 -1.86
C ALA A 33 -2.07 0.51 -2.15
N THR A 34 -3.14 0.97 -1.54
CA THR A 34 -3.49 2.39 -1.49
C THR A 34 -3.17 2.88 -0.09
N PHE A 35 -2.31 3.89 0.01
CA PHE A 35 -2.02 4.56 1.28
C PHE A 35 -2.76 5.89 1.31
N VAL A 36 -3.48 6.15 2.40
CA VAL A 36 -4.06 7.47 2.68
C VAL A 36 -3.15 8.14 3.69
N VAL A 37 -2.50 9.23 3.26
CA VAL A 37 -1.71 10.05 4.17
C VAL A 37 -2.68 10.95 4.92
N HIS A 38 -2.92 10.64 6.18
CA HIS A 38 -3.65 11.53 7.08
C HIS A 38 -2.70 12.59 7.60
N GLU A 39 -3.15 13.82 7.50
CA GLU A 39 -2.40 14.95 8.00
C GLU A 39 -2.91 15.37 9.38
N ALA A 40 -1.99 15.75 10.26
CA ALA A 40 -2.29 16.28 11.57
C ALA A 40 -1.68 17.67 11.74
N CYS A 41 -2.52 18.65 12.08
CA CYS A 41 -2.11 19.99 12.46
C CYS A 41 -2.58 20.29 13.88
N THR A 42 -1.70 20.89 14.68
CA THR A 42 -2.01 21.35 16.04
C THR A 42 -2.11 22.86 16.04
N VAL A 43 -3.21 23.39 16.57
CA VAL A 43 -3.38 24.83 16.80
C VAL A 43 -3.01 25.12 18.25
N VAL A 44 -2.00 25.96 18.45
CA VAL A 44 -1.54 26.39 19.76
C VAL A 44 -1.83 27.88 19.90
N SER A 45 -2.66 28.25 20.88
CA SER A 45 -2.95 29.65 21.22
C SER A 45 -2.35 29.98 22.59
N GLN A 46 -1.43 30.94 22.64
CA GLN A 46 -0.81 31.41 23.89
C GLN A 46 -0.77 32.94 23.91
N ARG A 47 -1.38 33.54 24.94
CA ARG A 47 -1.35 34.98 25.29
C ARG A 47 -1.13 35.93 24.09
N GLY A 48 -2.11 36.00 23.20
CA GLY A 48 -2.12 36.95 22.08
C GLY A 48 -1.46 36.47 20.79
N SER A 49 -0.80 35.32 20.79
CA SER A 49 -0.26 34.68 19.59
C SER A 49 -0.92 33.33 19.35
N THR A 50 -1.14 32.99 18.08
CA THR A 50 -1.63 31.67 17.68
C THR A 50 -0.80 31.13 16.55
N GLN A 51 -0.38 29.89 16.71
CA GLN A 51 0.50 29.19 15.80
C GLN A 51 -0.13 27.86 15.40
N VAL A 52 -0.07 27.54 14.10
CA VAL A 52 -0.44 26.24 13.57
C VAL A 52 0.84 25.46 13.29
N ARG A 53 0.93 24.24 13.82
CA ARG A 53 2.03 23.32 13.55
C ARG A 53 1.48 22.10 12.84
N CYS A 54 1.78 21.98 11.56
CA CYS A 54 1.43 20.83 10.74
C CYS A 54 2.62 19.88 10.62
N GLN A 55 2.34 18.58 10.52
CA GLN A 55 3.38 17.56 10.29
C GLN A 55 4.01 17.69 8.90
N TYR A 56 3.23 18.20 7.93
CA TYR A 56 3.65 18.43 6.55
C TYR A 56 3.47 19.92 6.20
N ASN A 57 4.04 20.36 5.07
CA ASN A 57 3.96 21.76 4.62
C ASN A 57 2.63 22.06 3.94
N THR A 58 1.56 21.90 4.69
CA THR A 58 0.20 22.03 4.18
C THR A 58 -0.21 23.49 4.21
N PRO A 59 -0.76 24.02 3.11
CA PRO A 59 -1.27 25.37 3.10
C PRO A 59 -2.42 25.48 4.09
N TYR A 60 -2.40 26.52 4.91
CA TYR A 60 -3.50 26.86 5.79
C TYR A 60 -3.68 28.38 5.82
N LEU A 61 -4.90 28.81 6.09
CA LEU A 61 -5.23 30.21 6.29
C LEU A 61 -5.60 30.44 7.75
N LEU A 62 -4.93 31.42 8.37
CA LEU A 62 -5.23 31.89 9.72
C LEU A 62 -5.99 33.20 9.65
N GLN A 63 -7.23 33.21 10.12
CA GLN A 63 -8.03 34.43 10.22
C GLN A 63 -8.32 34.72 11.69
N GLN A 64 -7.86 35.88 12.15
CA GLN A 64 -8.01 36.33 13.53
C GLN A 64 -9.07 37.44 13.57
N GLN A 65 -10.19 37.15 14.22
CA GLN A 65 -11.28 38.12 14.38
C GLN A 65 -11.14 38.79 15.75
N ALA A 66 -10.90 40.10 15.75
CA ALA A 66 -10.93 40.90 16.97
C ALA A 66 -12.38 40.97 17.49
N THR A 67 -12.64 40.32 18.62
CA THR A 67 -13.92 40.40 19.33
C THR A 67 -13.79 41.38 20.50
N PRO A 68 -14.82 42.19 20.78
CA PRO A 68 -14.80 43.18 21.86
C PRO A 68 -14.72 42.58 23.27
N SER A 69 -14.83 41.25 23.41
CA SER A 69 -14.82 40.51 24.67
C SER A 69 -13.45 39.95 25.07
N ASP A 70 -12.35 40.41 24.46
CA ASP A 70 -10.95 40.01 24.74
C ASP A 70 -10.61 38.52 24.45
N THR A 71 -11.62 37.71 24.14
CA THR A 71 -11.51 36.33 23.63
C THR A 71 -11.58 36.33 22.11
N GLY A 72 -10.49 36.76 21.47
CA GLY A 72 -10.38 36.77 20.00
C GLY A 72 -10.73 35.41 19.40
N LEU A 73 -11.56 35.39 18.36
CA LEU A 73 -11.93 34.17 17.65
C LEU A 73 -10.89 33.89 16.56
N ILE A 74 -10.45 32.63 16.47
CA ILE A 74 -9.43 32.21 15.52
C ILE A 74 -10.00 31.09 14.67
N THR A 75 -10.06 31.35 13.37
CA THR A 75 -10.49 30.37 12.38
C THR A 75 -9.27 29.87 11.63
N VAL A 76 -9.13 28.54 11.57
CA VAL A 76 -8.10 27.85 10.80
C VAL A 76 -8.78 27.06 9.69
N THR A 77 -8.38 27.32 8.45
CA THR A 77 -8.89 26.62 7.26
C THR A 77 -7.73 25.91 6.57
N PHE A 78 -7.94 24.63 6.24
CA PHE A 78 -7.01 23.75 5.53
C PHE A 78 -7.43 23.57 4.08
#